data_AF-A0A956JFY8-F1
#
_entry.id   AF-A0A956JFY8-F1
#
_cell.length_a   1.000
_cell.length_b   1.000
_cell.length_c   1.000
_cell.angle_alpha   90.00
_cell.angle_beta   90.00
_cell.angle_gamma   90.00
#
_symmetry.space_group_name_H-M   'P 1'
#
loop_
_entity.id
_entity.type
_entity.pdbx_description
1 polymer ?
#
loop_
_entity_poly.entity_id
_entity_poly.type
_entity_poly.pdbx_seq_one_letter_code
_entity_poly.pdbx_strand_id
1 'polypeptide(L)' 'VRFNPARIIYVFHLAQAYESVGARERALAAYRDTTLSFPGTRLASEAQARIDTLSRRGSGFRGMLPEAPSASRT' A
#
# COMPACT_ATOMS: atom_id res chain seq x y z
N VAL A 1 24.34 3.62 -10.38
CA VAL A 1 23.73 3.62 -9.03
C VAL A 1 24.26 2.41 -8.28
N ARG A 2 24.87 2.58 -7.10
CA ARG A 2 25.46 1.47 -6.33
C ARG A 2 24.33 0.75 -5.58
N PHE A 3 24.11 -0.53 -5.88
CA PHE A 3 23.14 -1.37 -5.16
C PHE A 3 23.54 -1.47 -3.69
N ASN A 4 22.67 -1.01 -2.78
CA ASN A 4 22.86 -1.16 -1.33
C ASN A 4 21.71 -2.02 -0.77
N PRO A 5 21.97 -3.30 -0.45
CA PRO A 5 20.93 -4.21 0.03
C PRO A 5 20.35 -3.78 1.39
N ALA A 6 21.11 -3.07 2.23
CA ALA A 6 20.56 -2.56 3.50
C ALA A 6 19.49 -1.47 3.26
N ARG A 7 19.66 -0.67 2.20
CA ARG A 7 18.71 0.40 1.87
C ARG A 7 17.38 -0.15 1.38
N ILE A 8 17.37 -1.16 0.51
CA ILE A 8 16.10 -1.76 0.04
C ILE A 8 15.34 -2.41 1.20
N ILE A 9 16.03 -3.12 2.08
CA ILE A 9 15.44 -3.72 3.28
C ILE A 9 14.83 -2.62 4.16
N TYR A 10 15.57 -1.54 4.42
CA TYR A 10 15.09 -0.42 5.22
C TYR A 10 13.82 0.22 4.64
N VAL A 11 13.84 0.62 3.36
CA VAL A 11 12.70 1.32 2.74
C VAL A 11 11.47 0.41 2.66
N PHE A 12 11.65 -0.87 2.39
CA PHE A 12 10.55 -1.84 2.37
C PHE A 12 9.87 -1.98 3.74
N HIS A 13 10.66 -2.16 4.82
CA HIS A 13 10.09 -2.29 6.16
C HIS A 13 9.49 -0.97 6.67
N LEU A 14 10.03 0.19 6.26
CA LEU A 14 9.42 1.48 6.51
C LEU A 14 8.02 1.59 5.86
N ALA A 15 7.86 1.08 4.64
CA ALA A 15 6.57 1.03 3.97
C ALA A 15 5.56 0.14 4.74
N GLN A 16 6.01 -1.03 5.22
CA GLN A 16 5.18 -1.91 6.06
C GLN A 16 4.78 -1.25 7.38
N ALA A 17 5.69 -0.51 8.02
CA ALA A 17 5.37 0.25 9.23
C ALA A 17 4.30 1.30 8.94
N TYR A 18 4.42 2.07 7.86
CA TYR A 18 3.38 3.03 7.45
C TYR A 18 2.04 2.36 7.14
N GLU A 19 2.05 1.20 6.47
CA GLU A 19 0.84 0.41 6.21
C GLU A 19 0.16 -0.01 7.53
N SER A 20 0.94 -0.49 8.50
CA SER A 20 0.42 -0.96 9.80
C SER A 20 -0.24 0.13 10.65
N VAL A 21 0.25 1.38 10.55
CA VAL A 21 -0.31 2.54 11.25
C VAL A 21 -1.40 3.27 10.43
N GLY A 22 -1.80 2.72 9.28
CA GLY A 22 -2.83 3.30 8.42
C GLY A 22 -2.38 4.53 7.62
N ALA A 23 -1.10 4.87 7.62
CA ALA A 23 -0.53 5.99 6.86
C ALA A 23 -0.37 5.63 5.37
N ARG A 24 -1.50 5.38 4.70
CA ARG A 24 -1.59 4.80 3.35
C ARG A 24 -0.77 5.53 2.30
N GLU A 25 -0.85 6.86 2.22
CA GLU A 25 -0.11 7.63 1.21
C GLU A 25 1.41 7.51 1.41
N ARG A 26 1.88 7.48 2.67
CA ARG A 26 3.28 7.29 3.00
C ARG A 26 3.74 5.87 2.69
N ALA A 27 2.90 4.87 2.96
CA ALA A 27 3.16 3.48 2.59
C ALA A 27 3.31 3.33 1.07
N LEU A 28 2.37 3.89 0.30
CA LEU A 28 2.41 3.87 -1.17
C LEU A 28 3.66 4.56 -1.72
N ALA A 29 4.05 5.71 -1.17
CA ALA A 29 5.27 6.41 -1.58
C ALA A 29 6.53 5.57 -1.33
N ALA A 30 6.65 4.96 -0.14
CA ALA A 30 7.81 4.13 0.21
C ALA A 30 7.87 2.81 -0.59
N TYR A 31 6.73 2.17 -0.86
CA TYR A 31 6.68 1.01 -1.76
C TYR A 31 7.10 1.39 -3.19
N ARG A 32 6.68 2.55 -3.70
CA ARG A 32 7.10 3.05 -5.03
C ARG A 32 8.60 3.34 -5.09
N ASP A 33 9.18 3.91 -4.04
CA ASP A 33 10.64 4.08 -3.97
C ASP A 33 11.35 2.72 -4.03
N THR A 34 10.81 1.69 -3.36
CA THR A 34 11.36 0.33 -3.41
C THR A 34 11.36 -0.25 -4.83
N THR A 35 10.29 -0.05 -5.60
CA THR A 35 10.18 -0.58 -6.98
C THR A 35 11.07 0.17 -7.97
N LEU A 36 11.20 1.49 -7.82
CA LEU A 36 12.02 2.33 -8.70
C LEU A 36 13.52 2.23 -8.41
N SER A 37 13.89 2.22 -7.12
CA SER A 37 15.29 2.23 -6.71
C SER A 37 15.95 0.83 -6.83
N PHE A 38 15.16 -0.25 -6.82
CA PHE A 38 15.69 -1.63 -6.78
C PHE A 38 14.92 -2.62 -7.68
N PRO A 39 14.82 -2.35 -8.99
CA PRO A 39 14.08 -3.21 -9.91
C PRO A 39 14.67 -4.64 -9.96
N GLY A 40 13.80 -5.63 -10.21
CA GLY A 40 14.19 -7.04 -10.36
C GLY A 40 14.46 -7.80 -9.06
N THR A 41 14.36 -7.15 -7.91
CA THR A 41 14.49 -7.84 -6.60
C THR A 41 13.15 -8.42 -6.14
N ARG A 42 13.20 -9.48 -5.31
CA ARG A 42 11.99 -10.06 -4.68
C ARG A 42 11.17 -9.01 -3.91
N LEU A 43 11.85 -8.11 -3.20
CA LEU A 43 11.21 -7.04 -2.43
C LEU A 43 10.54 -6.01 -3.33
N ALA A 44 11.09 -5.70 -4.50
CA ALA A 44 10.42 -4.84 -5.47
C ALA A 44 9.14 -5.49 -6.01
N SER A 45 9.16 -6.80 -6.33
CA SER A 45 7.95 -7.52 -6.73
C SER A 45 6.89 -7.53 -5.63
N GLU A 46 7.30 -7.74 -4.38
CA GLU A 46 6.39 -7.72 -3.22
C GLU A 46 5.83 -6.31 -2.97
N ALA A 47 6.65 -5.27 -3.08
CA ALA A 47 6.23 -3.87 -2.98
C ALA A 47 5.19 -3.53 -4.05
N GLN A 48 5.36 -4.01 -5.28
CA GLN A 48 4.37 -3.82 -6.35
C GLN A 48 3.02 -4.47 -6.02
N ALA A 49 3.02 -5.71 -5.53
CA ALA A 49 1.79 -6.40 -5.12
C ALA A 49 1.07 -5.66 -3.97
N ARG A 50 1.84 -5.04 -3.05
CA ARG A 50 1.29 -4.20 -1.97
C ARG A 50 0.67 -2.91 -2.51
N ILE A 51 1.33 -2.23 -3.47
CA ILE A 51 0.77 -1.05 -4.14
C ILE A 51 -0.57 -1.36 -4.76
N ASP A 52 -0.68 -2.47 -5.49
CA ASP A 52 -1.90 -2.86 -6.18
C ASP A 52 -3.04 -3.12 -5.18
N THR A 53 -2.74 -3.81 -4.08
CA THR A 53 -3.69 -4.11 -3.00
C THR A 53 -4.17 -2.84 -2.29
N LEU A 54 -3.21 -1.98 -1.91
CA LEU A 54 -3.51 -0.72 -1.23
C LEU A 54 -4.30 0.21 -2.13
N SER A 55 -3.96 0.31 -3.41
CA SER A 55 -4.67 1.17 -4.37
C SER A 55 -6.13 0.74 -4.54
N ARG A 56 -6.41 -0.57 -4.60
CA ARG A 56 -7.78 -1.13 -4.71
C ARG A 56 -8.64 -0.92 -3.46
N ARG A 57 -8.04 -0.92 -2.26
CA ARG A 57 -8.75 -0.67 -0.98
C ARG A 57 -9.36 0.74 -0.85
N GLY A 58 -9.23 1.61 -1.85
CA GLY A 58 -9.93 2.91 -1.90
C GLY A 58 -11.36 2.85 -2.46
N SER A 59 -11.74 1.74 -3.10
CA SER A 59 -13.02 1.60 -3.82
C SER A 59 -13.87 0.39 -3.38
N GLY A 60 -13.25 -0.67 -2.86
CA GLY A 60 -13.95 -1.92 -2.57
C GLY A 60 -14.38 -2.07 -1.11
N PHE A 61 -15.62 -1.68 -0.82
CA PHE A 61 -16.59 -2.27 0.14
C PHE A 61 -17.63 -1.21 0.56
N ARG A 62 -17.19 0.03 0.82
CA ARG A 62 -18.09 1.10 1.30
C ARG A 62 -19.10 1.58 0.24
N GLY A 63 -18.78 1.45 -1.05
CA GLY A 63 -19.72 1.77 -2.14
C GLY A 63 -20.57 0.58 -2.62
N MET A 64 -20.38 -0.61 -2.05
CA MET A 64 -21.13 -1.83 -2.40
C MET A 64 -22.15 -2.22 -1.32
N LEU A 65 -22.16 -1.52 -0.19
CA LEU A 65 -23.20 -1.68 0.81
C LEU A 65 -24.42 -0.86 0.35
N PRO A 66 -25.62 -1.47 0.20
CA PRO A 66 -26.83 -0.68 -0.02
C PRO A 66 -26.97 0.31 1.14
N GLU A 67 -27.37 1.56 0.85
CA GLU A 67 -27.82 2.52 1.85
C GLU A 67 -28.76 1.77 2.80
N ALA A 68 -28.49 1.84 4.11
CA ALA A 68 -29.37 1.20 5.10
C ALA A 68 -30.80 1.74 4.84
N PRO A 69 -31.84 0.88 4.81
CA PRO A 69 -33.19 1.36 4.59
C PRO A 69 -33.46 2.44 5.63
N SER A 70 -33.76 3.65 5.14
CA SER A 70 -34.15 4.76 6.00
C SER A 70 -35.31 4.26 6.83
N ALA A 71 -35.08 4.13 8.14
CA ALA A 71 -36.14 3.75 9.05
C ALA A 71 -37.21 4.84 8.94
N SER A 72 -38.28 4.53 8.20
CA SER A 72 -39.47 5.35 8.08
C SER A 72 -40.02 5.50 9.49
N ARG A 73 -39.72 6.64 10.12
CA ARG A 73 -40.28 6.99 11.41
C ARG A 73 -41.71 7.47 11.14
N THR A 74 -42.66 6.61 11.47
CA THR A 74 -44.10 6.92 11.55
C THR A 74 -44.36 8.05 12.54
#